data_AF-A0A355BFL1-F1
#
_entry.id   AF-A0A355BFL1-F1
#
_cell.length_a   1.000
_cell.length_b   1.000
_cell.length_c   1.000
_cell.angle_alpha   90.00
_cell.angle_beta   90.00
_cell.angle_gamma   90.00
#
_symmetry.space_group_name_H-M   'P 1'
#
loop_
_entity.id
_entity.type
_entity.pdbx_description
1 polymer ?
#
loop_
_entity_poly.entity_id
_entity_poly.type
_entity_poly.pdbx_seq_one_letter_code
_entity_poly.pdbx_strand_id
1 'polypeptide(L)'
;MRFDGERAYQRLQELNFVRPSGSAEEARAAEMIATQLRSYGLNPTIEPFPLWVYQEKHAEVKVLAPYQEVVEASVVGLTGSTGPDGITGELVFVESGEEDFLNGIAGKIVLTYGFLRVKKYERLVKAKAKAVICIGEPGKDLMHLCIRETCLKRFGEL
;
A
#
# COMPACT_ATOMS: atom_id res chain seq x y z
N MET A 1 35.67 -19.28 -6.25
CA MET A 1 35.27 -18.10 -5.45
C MET A 1 34.46 -18.61 -4.26
N ARG A 2 34.82 -18.28 -3.02
CA ARG A 2 34.09 -18.71 -1.81
C ARG A 2 33.17 -17.57 -1.36
N PHE A 3 31.99 -17.90 -0.87
CA PHE A 3 31.07 -16.92 -0.29
C PHE A 3 31.69 -16.27 0.96
N ASP A 4 31.46 -14.97 1.12
CA ASP A 4 31.93 -14.16 2.24
C ASP A 4 30.73 -13.42 2.85
N GLY A 5 30.35 -13.82 4.07
CA GLY A 5 29.19 -13.28 4.77
C GLY A 5 29.39 -11.85 5.26
N GLU A 6 30.61 -11.47 5.66
CA GLU A 6 30.92 -10.13 6.14
C GLU A 6 30.76 -9.13 4.99
N ARG A 7 31.33 -9.47 3.83
CA ARG A 7 31.15 -8.69 2.62
C ARG A 7 29.68 -8.58 2.22
N ALA A 8 28.90 -9.66 2.32
CA ALA A 8 27.47 -9.62 2.01
C ALA A 8 26.70 -8.71 2.98
N TYR A 9 27.02 -8.75 4.27
CA TYR A 9 26.39 -7.93 5.28
C TYR A 9 26.66 -6.42 5.08
N GLN A 10 27.90 -6.05 4.79
CA GLN A 10 28.25 -4.65 4.46
C GLN A 10 27.44 -4.11 3.28
N ARG A 11 27.17 -4.95 2.27
CA ARG A 11 26.31 -4.56 1.13
C ARG A 11 24.85 -4.39 1.50
N LEU A 12 24.34 -5.22 2.41
CA LEU A 12 22.99 -5.02 2.93
C LEU A 12 22.87 -3.69 3.69
N GLN A 13 23.90 -3.29 4.44
CA GLN A 13 23.91 -2.00 5.13
C GLN A 13 23.87 -0.81 4.17
N GLU A 14 24.60 -0.87 3.05
CA GLU A 14 24.56 0.18 2.01
C GLU A 14 23.15 0.35 1.41
N LEU A 15 22.37 -0.74 1.31
CA LEU A 15 21.00 -0.75 0.77
C LEU A 15 19.92 -0.66 1.86
N ASN A 16 20.29 -0.36 3.10
CA ASN A 16 19.35 -0.33 4.23
C ASN A 16 18.60 1.01 4.32
N PHE A 17 17.79 1.30 3.30
CA PHE A 17 16.90 2.47 3.26
C PHE A 17 15.59 2.13 2.52
N VAL A 18 14.54 2.92 2.80
CA VAL A 18 13.21 2.79 2.17
C VAL A 18 13.30 3.17 0.70
N ARG A 19 12.80 2.28 -0.18
CA ARG A 19 12.93 2.41 -1.63
C ARG A 19 11.67 1.88 -2.35
N PRO A 20 10.53 2.56 -2.23
CA PRO A 20 9.28 2.12 -2.84
C PRO A 20 9.43 2.02 -4.36
N SER A 21 8.69 1.12 -5.00
CA SER A 21 8.82 0.96 -6.45
C SER A 21 8.42 2.21 -7.23
N GLY A 22 9.22 2.56 -8.23
CA GLY A 22 9.17 3.79 -9.03
C GLY A 22 9.63 5.07 -8.32
N SER A 23 10.23 4.96 -7.13
CA SER A 23 10.82 6.11 -6.41
C SER A 23 12.23 6.47 -6.90
N ALA A 24 12.69 7.68 -6.55
CA ALA A 24 14.07 8.08 -6.80
C ALA A 24 15.07 7.21 -6.00
N GLU A 25 14.64 6.72 -4.84
CA GLU A 25 15.40 5.83 -3.97
C GLU A 25 15.57 4.44 -4.59
N GLU A 26 14.55 3.90 -5.28
CA GLU A 26 14.68 2.66 -6.06
C GLU A 26 15.66 2.84 -7.22
N ALA A 27 15.57 3.95 -7.96
CA ALA A 27 16.51 4.28 -9.03
C ALA A 27 17.95 4.40 -8.51
N ARG A 28 18.14 5.04 -7.35
CA ARG A 28 19.44 5.11 -6.66
C ARG A 28 19.96 3.72 -6.29
N ALA A 29 19.12 2.85 -5.76
CA ALA A 29 19.49 1.48 -5.42
C ALA A 29 19.91 0.68 -6.66
N ALA A 30 19.20 0.81 -7.78
CA ALA A 30 19.55 0.17 -9.04
C ALA A 30 20.94 0.61 -9.53
N GLU A 31 21.27 1.91 -9.45
CA GLU A 31 22.59 2.42 -9.81
C GLU A 31 23.70 1.97 -8.87
N MET A 32 23.42 1.85 -7.57
CA MET A 32 24.39 1.30 -6.61
C MET A 32 24.75 -0.15 -6.97
N ILE A 33 23.75 -0.97 -7.29
CA ILE A 33 23.94 -2.36 -7.72
C ILE A 33 24.69 -2.42 -9.05
N ALA A 34 24.30 -1.63 -10.04
CA ALA A 34 24.97 -1.58 -11.34
C ALA A 34 26.44 -1.15 -11.20
N THR A 35 26.72 -0.16 -10.37
CA THR A 35 28.09 0.30 -10.06
C THR A 35 28.93 -0.80 -9.42
N GLN A 36 28.33 -1.58 -8.52
CA GLN A 36 29.00 -2.73 -7.92
C GLN A 36 29.32 -3.82 -8.96
N LEU A 37 28.37 -4.16 -9.83
CA LEU A 37 28.60 -5.15 -10.89
C LEU A 37 29.71 -4.67 -11.86
N ARG A 38 29.72 -3.38 -12.22
CA ARG A 38 30.81 -2.77 -12.99
C ARG A 38 32.17 -2.93 -12.30
N SER A 39 32.24 -2.77 -10.98
CA SER A 39 33.49 -2.96 -10.21
C SER A 39 34.03 -4.40 -10.26
N TYR A 40 33.18 -5.38 -10.60
CA TYR A 40 33.56 -6.78 -10.80
C TYR A 40 33.94 -7.10 -12.25
N GLY A 41 34.00 -6.09 -13.13
CA GLY A 41 34.26 -6.27 -14.56
C GLY A 41 33.06 -6.77 -15.38
N LEU A 42 31.85 -6.65 -14.83
CA LEU A 42 30.61 -6.97 -15.54
C LEU A 42 30.04 -5.75 -16.26
N ASN A 43 29.17 -5.99 -17.25
CA ASN A 43 28.51 -4.94 -18.04
C ASN A 43 27.00 -4.95 -17.80
N PRO A 44 26.50 -4.41 -16.66
CA PRO A 44 25.08 -4.37 -16.37
C PRO A 44 24.35 -3.33 -17.22
N THR A 45 23.09 -3.63 -17.55
CA THR A 45 22.14 -2.70 -18.17
C THR A 45 21.00 -2.45 -17.20
N ILE A 46 20.57 -1.19 -17.07
CA ILE A 46 19.34 -0.84 -16.36
C ILE A 46 18.24 -0.72 -17.39
N GLU A 47 17.25 -1.60 -17.30
CA GLU A 47 16.12 -1.65 -18.23
C GLU A 47 14.90 -0.96 -17.61
N PRO A 48 14.45 0.20 -18.13
CA PRO A 48 13.25 0.84 -17.64
C PRO A 48 12.00 0.11 -18.14
N PHE A 49 10.98 0.05 -17.31
CA PHE A 49 9.65 -0.45 -17.69
C PHE A 49 8.55 0.42 -17.06
N PRO A 50 7.37 0.54 -17.71
CA PRO A 50 6.27 1.30 -17.14
C PRO A 50 5.69 0.60 -15.91
N LEU A 51 5.53 1.34 -14.82
CA LEU A 51 4.93 0.87 -13.59
C LEU A 51 3.82 1.83 -13.16
N TRP A 52 2.72 1.27 -12.65
CA TRP A 52 1.72 2.06 -11.93
C TRP A 52 2.16 2.22 -10.49
N VAL A 53 2.35 3.48 -10.09
CA VAL A 53 2.74 3.85 -8.73
C VAL A 53 1.67 4.75 -8.13
N TYR A 54 1.70 4.86 -6.81
CA TYR A 54 0.92 5.84 -6.08
C TYR A 54 1.87 6.76 -5.31
N GLN A 55 1.38 7.95 -5.00
CA GLN A 55 2.06 8.86 -4.09
C GLN A 55 1.11 9.15 -2.94
N GLU A 56 1.56 8.83 -1.73
CA GLU A 56 0.86 9.22 -0.53
C GLU A 56 1.02 10.74 -0.34
N LYS A 57 -0.05 11.48 -0.63
CA LYS A 57 -0.09 12.94 -0.43
C LYS A 57 -0.62 13.30 0.95
N HIS A 58 -1.66 12.60 1.38
CA HIS A 58 -2.37 12.87 2.63
C HIS A 58 -3.25 11.67 2.99
N ALA A 59 -3.22 11.26 4.26
CA ALA A 59 -4.12 10.27 4.83
C ALA A 59 -4.54 10.74 6.23
N GLU A 60 -5.84 10.89 6.45
CA GLU A 60 -6.39 11.22 7.76
C GLU A 60 -7.73 10.50 7.92
N VAL A 61 -7.94 9.89 9.08
CA VAL A 61 -9.23 9.36 9.49
C VAL A 61 -9.68 10.13 10.72
N LYS A 62 -10.88 10.70 10.68
CA LYS A 62 -11.44 11.47 11.78
C LYS A 62 -12.77 10.90 12.24
N VAL A 63 -12.87 10.63 13.54
CA VAL A 63 -14.14 10.34 14.19
C VAL A 63 -14.88 11.66 14.39
N LEU A 64 -16.11 11.75 13.87
CA LEU A 64 -16.94 12.97 13.97
C LEU A 64 -17.96 12.89 15.10
N ALA A 65 -18.40 11.68 15.45
CA ALA A 65 -19.36 11.39 16.51
C ALA A 65 -19.19 9.93 17.00
N PRO A 66 -19.54 9.63 18.26
CA PRO A 66 -20.05 10.55 19.29
C PRO A 66 -18.96 11.39 19.96
N TYR A 67 -17.69 11.16 19.63
CA TYR A 67 -16.55 11.96 20.08
C TYR A 67 -15.71 12.41 18.87
N GLN A 68 -14.78 13.33 19.11
CA GLN A 68 -13.85 13.80 18.10
C GLN A 68 -12.45 13.24 18.37
N GLU A 69 -11.93 12.51 17.39
CA GLU A 69 -10.57 11.98 17.44
C GLU A 69 -10.01 11.92 16.02
N VAL A 70 -8.71 12.17 15.90
CA VAL A 70 -7.96 11.95 14.66
C VAL A 70 -7.14 10.68 14.86
N VAL A 71 -7.34 9.73 13.97
CA VAL A 71 -6.65 8.44 13.96
C VAL A 71 -5.58 8.47 12.88
N GLU A 72 -4.35 8.15 13.28
CA GLU A 72 -3.24 8.01 12.33
C GLU A 72 -3.54 6.90 11.33
N ALA A 73 -3.33 7.18 10.04
CA ALA A 73 -3.61 6.25 8.97
C ALA A 73 -2.61 6.43 7.82
N SER A 74 -2.38 5.37 7.07
CA SER A 74 -1.70 5.43 5.78
C SER A 74 -2.63 5.01 4.65
N VAL A 75 -2.30 5.42 3.42
CA VAL A 75 -3.09 5.04 2.25
C VAL A 75 -2.83 3.60 1.82
N VAL A 76 -3.88 2.92 1.36
CA VAL A 76 -3.73 1.75 0.49
C VAL A 76 -3.67 2.26 -0.94
N GLY A 77 -2.50 2.19 -1.57
CA GLY A 77 -2.29 2.67 -2.92
C GLY A 77 -3.14 1.94 -3.96
N LEU A 78 -3.48 2.66 -5.03
CA LEU A 78 -4.22 2.17 -6.20
C LEU A 78 -5.67 1.71 -5.91
N THR A 79 -6.32 2.25 -4.86
CA THR A 79 -7.73 1.96 -4.52
C THR A 79 -8.72 3.07 -4.89
N GLY A 80 -8.25 4.26 -5.25
CA GLY A 80 -9.09 5.45 -5.45
C GLY A 80 -8.60 6.64 -4.60
N SER A 81 -9.22 7.80 -4.77
CA SER A 81 -8.96 9.01 -3.98
C SER A 81 -10.26 9.63 -3.50
N THR A 82 -10.29 10.09 -2.25
CA THR A 82 -11.46 10.76 -1.67
C THR A 82 -11.64 12.20 -2.15
N GLY A 83 -10.69 12.74 -2.92
CA GLY A 83 -10.66 14.14 -3.32
C GLY A 83 -10.23 15.08 -2.17
N PRO A 84 -10.10 16.39 -2.45
CA PRO A 84 -9.61 17.39 -1.49
C PRO A 84 -10.55 17.62 -0.30
N ASP A 85 -11.86 17.44 -0.51
CA ASP A 85 -12.88 17.62 0.54
C ASP A 85 -13.04 16.38 1.42
N GLY A 86 -12.37 15.28 1.06
CA GLY A 86 -12.54 13.99 1.71
C GLY A 86 -13.96 13.42 1.53
N ILE A 87 -14.25 12.39 2.32
CA ILE A 87 -15.58 11.78 2.37
C ILE A 87 -16.02 11.64 3.83
N THR A 88 -17.32 11.68 4.06
CA THR A 88 -17.92 11.40 5.37
C THR A 88 -19.02 10.36 5.18
N GLY A 89 -19.15 9.43 6.12
CA GLY A 89 -20.17 8.38 6.07
C GLY A 89 -20.29 7.64 7.39
N GLU A 90 -21.35 6.85 7.51
CA GLU A 90 -21.54 5.94 8.64
C GLU A 90 -20.44 4.87 8.62
N LEU A 91 -19.85 4.60 9.78
CA LEU A 91 -18.86 3.54 9.96
C LEU A 91 -19.56 2.21 10.26
N VAL A 92 -19.21 1.16 9.53
CA VAL A 92 -19.67 -0.21 9.81
C VAL A 92 -18.47 -1.13 9.99
N PHE A 93 -18.46 -1.90 11.07
CA PHE A 93 -17.42 -2.89 11.31
C PHE A 93 -17.77 -4.22 10.65
N VAL A 94 -16.82 -4.77 9.89
CA VAL A 94 -16.91 -6.06 9.21
C VAL A 94 -15.65 -6.86 9.50
N GLU A 95 -15.79 -7.98 10.20
CA GLU A 95 -14.65 -8.74 10.72
C GLU A 95 -13.69 -9.21 9.62
N SER A 96 -14.14 -10.09 8.72
CA SER A 96 -13.30 -10.75 7.71
C SER A 96 -13.47 -10.22 6.29
N GLY A 97 -14.54 -9.48 6.00
CA GLY A 97 -14.92 -9.06 4.64
C GLY A 97 -15.48 -10.21 3.79
N GLU A 98 -15.99 -11.27 4.43
CA GLU A 98 -16.75 -12.33 3.77
C GLU A 98 -18.17 -11.89 3.42
N GLU A 99 -18.74 -12.51 2.38
CA GLU A 99 -19.99 -12.07 1.74
C GLU A 99 -21.17 -11.94 2.71
N ASP A 100 -21.26 -12.84 3.69
CA ASP A 100 -22.33 -12.83 4.69
C ASP A 100 -22.37 -11.54 5.52
N PHE A 101 -21.23 -10.89 5.70
CA PHE A 101 -21.07 -9.67 6.48
C PHE A 101 -21.20 -8.38 5.65
N LEU A 102 -21.45 -8.46 4.34
CA LEU A 102 -21.47 -7.29 3.45
C LEU A 102 -22.88 -6.76 3.16
N ASN A 103 -23.91 -7.37 3.75
CA ASN A 103 -25.28 -6.90 3.60
C ASN A 103 -25.47 -5.52 4.24
N GLY A 104 -26.00 -4.56 3.47
CA GLY A 104 -26.33 -3.22 3.97
C GLY A 104 -25.17 -2.25 4.12
N ILE A 105 -23.98 -2.56 3.58
CA ILE A 105 -22.81 -1.67 3.64
C ILE A 105 -22.78 -0.61 2.53
N ALA A 106 -23.72 -0.67 1.58
CA ALA A 106 -23.77 0.25 0.45
C ALA A 106 -23.81 1.71 0.93
N GLY A 107 -22.85 2.52 0.48
CA GLY A 107 -22.71 3.93 0.89
C GLY A 107 -22.06 4.16 2.27
N LYS A 108 -21.63 3.10 2.98
CA LYS A 108 -20.98 3.18 4.29
C LYS A 108 -19.46 3.06 4.20
N ILE A 109 -18.75 3.56 5.20
CA ILE A 109 -17.31 3.38 5.38
C ILE A 109 -17.10 2.09 6.16
N VAL A 110 -16.36 1.14 5.60
CA VAL A 110 -16.16 -0.19 6.20
C VAL A 110 -14.88 -0.22 7.01
N LEU A 111 -14.94 -0.63 8.27
CA LEU A 111 -13.79 -0.93 9.10
C LEU A 111 -13.59 -2.44 9.16
N THR A 112 -12.40 -2.96 8.84
CA THR A 112 -12.14 -4.41 8.78
C THR A 112 -10.74 -4.78 9.24
N TYR A 113 -10.54 -6.02 9.70
CA TYR A 113 -9.22 -6.51 10.07
C TYR A 113 -8.39 -6.95 8.87
N GLY A 114 -7.08 -6.72 8.97
CA GLY A 114 -6.09 -7.24 8.03
C GLY A 114 -6.12 -6.61 6.65
N PHE A 115 -5.24 -7.09 5.78
CA PHE A 115 -4.96 -6.42 4.50
C PHE A 115 -6.11 -6.50 3.48
N LEU A 116 -6.19 -5.45 2.65
CA LEU A 116 -7.09 -5.36 1.51
C LEU A 116 -6.61 -6.24 0.35
N ARG A 117 -6.83 -7.55 0.46
CA ARG A 117 -6.53 -8.51 -0.62
C ARG A 117 -7.55 -8.40 -1.75
N VAL A 118 -7.17 -8.88 -2.94
CA VAL A 118 -7.98 -8.77 -4.18
C VAL A 118 -9.44 -9.22 -4.01
N LYS A 119 -9.70 -10.37 -3.37
CA LYS A 119 -11.07 -10.85 -3.16
C LYS A 119 -11.87 -9.94 -2.23
N LYS A 120 -11.24 -9.42 -1.18
CA LYS A 120 -11.88 -8.48 -0.24
C LYS A 120 -12.20 -7.17 -0.96
N TYR A 121 -11.25 -6.63 -1.73
CA TYR A 121 -11.44 -5.45 -2.56
C TYR A 121 -12.62 -5.63 -3.53
N GLU A 122 -12.61 -6.71 -4.32
CA GLU A 122 -13.68 -7.04 -5.26
C GLU A 122 -15.06 -7.07 -4.60
N ARG A 123 -15.16 -7.73 -3.45
CA ARG A 123 -16.42 -7.86 -2.69
C ARG A 123 -16.92 -6.51 -2.18
N LEU A 124 -16.04 -5.68 -1.63
CA LEU A 124 -16.38 -4.35 -1.12
C LEU A 124 -16.85 -3.42 -2.23
N VAL A 125 -16.18 -3.43 -3.38
CA VAL A 125 -16.60 -2.64 -4.55
C VAL A 125 -17.96 -3.12 -5.06
N LYS A 126 -18.17 -4.44 -5.19
CA LYS A 126 -19.47 -5.02 -5.59
C LYS A 126 -20.60 -4.67 -4.62
N ALA A 127 -20.30 -4.63 -3.33
CA ALA A 127 -21.24 -4.25 -2.27
C ALA A 127 -21.43 -2.72 -2.15
N LYS A 128 -20.75 -1.93 -3.00
CA LYS A 128 -20.85 -0.46 -3.07
C LYS A 128 -20.49 0.23 -1.74
N ALA A 129 -19.50 -0.32 -1.03
CA ALA A 129 -18.89 0.40 0.09
C ALA A 129 -18.38 1.77 -0.39
N LYS A 130 -18.48 2.79 0.46
CA LYS A 130 -18.04 4.16 0.15
C LYS A 130 -16.56 4.39 0.40
N ALA A 131 -15.97 3.58 1.28
CA ALA A 131 -14.54 3.48 1.54
C ALA A 131 -14.28 2.29 2.46
N VAL A 132 -13.00 1.96 2.64
CA VAL A 132 -12.54 0.92 3.56
C VAL A 132 -11.36 1.40 4.40
N ILE A 133 -11.39 1.08 5.68
CA ILE A 133 -10.32 1.26 6.67
C ILE A 133 -9.89 -0.13 7.12
N CYS A 134 -8.61 -0.44 6.97
CA CYS A 134 -8.05 -1.73 7.37
C CYS A 134 -7.26 -1.57 8.68
N ILE A 135 -7.66 -2.30 9.71
CA ILE A 135 -6.93 -2.35 10.98
C ILE A 135 -5.69 -3.23 10.78
N GLY A 136 -4.52 -2.62 10.95
CA GLY A 136 -3.22 -3.29 10.92
C GLY A 136 -2.96 -4.19 12.14
N GLU A 137 -1.81 -4.84 12.14
CA GLU A 137 -1.39 -5.66 13.28
C GLU A 137 -0.98 -4.77 14.48
N PRO A 138 -1.40 -5.11 15.71
CA PRO A 138 -0.98 -4.36 16.90
C PRO A 138 0.54 -4.28 17.03
N GLY A 139 1.06 -3.09 17.30
CA GLY A 139 2.50 -2.85 17.52
C GLY A 139 3.35 -2.80 16.24
N LYS A 140 2.73 -2.72 15.06
CA LYS A 140 3.41 -2.43 13.79
C LYS A 140 3.19 -0.97 13.38
N ASP A 141 4.23 -0.37 12.82
CA ASP A 141 4.14 0.94 12.18
C ASP A 141 3.23 0.88 10.94
N LEU A 142 2.76 2.04 10.51
CA LEU A 142 1.97 2.17 9.29
C LEU A 142 2.73 1.64 8.07
N MET A 143 2.02 0.89 7.23
CA MET A 143 2.62 0.17 6.12
C MET A 143 2.33 0.88 4.79
N HIS A 144 3.34 0.90 3.91
CA HIS A 144 3.21 1.36 2.53
C HIS A 144 2.67 0.21 1.66
N LEU A 145 1.34 0.09 1.56
CA LEU A 145 0.65 -1.00 0.87
C LEU A 145 -0.07 -0.50 -0.38
N CYS A 146 -0.11 -1.31 -1.45
CA CYS A 146 -1.02 -1.08 -2.57
C CYS A 146 -1.66 -2.38 -3.06
N ILE A 147 -2.80 -2.24 -3.72
CA ILE A 147 -3.36 -3.32 -4.54
C ILE A 147 -2.76 -3.27 -5.95
N ARG A 148 -2.99 -4.32 -6.74
CA ARG A 148 -2.57 -4.32 -8.15
C ARG A 148 -3.44 -3.36 -8.96
N GLU A 149 -2.86 -2.66 -9.91
CA GLU A 149 -3.54 -1.77 -10.85
C GLU A 149 -4.64 -2.49 -11.66
N THR A 150 -4.45 -3.79 -11.89
CA THR A 150 -5.48 -4.65 -12.51
C THR A 150 -6.77 -4.74 -11.69
N CYS A 151 -6.70 -4.57 -10.36
CA CYS A 151 -7.88 -4.60 -9.50
C CYS A 151 -8.73 -3.35 -9.72
N LEU A 152 -8.10 -2.17 -9.75
CA LEU A 152 -8.75 -0.90 -10.07
C LEU A 152 -9.43 -0.95 -11.44
N LYS A 153 -8.71 -1.42 -12.47
CA LYS A 153 -9.25 -1.55 -13.84
C LYS A 153 -10.42 -2.53 -13.94
N ARG A 154 -10.39 -3.61 -13.15
CA ARG A 154 -11.38 -4.69 -13.24
C ARG A 154 -12.62 -4.43 -12.42
N PHE A 155 -12.47 -3.83 -11.24
CA PHE A 155 -13.57 -3.70 -10.28
C PHE A 155 -14.05 -2.26 -10.15
N GLY A 156 -13.21 -1.27 -10.43
CA GLY A 156 -13.48 0.14 -10.19
C GLY A 156 -12.82 0.65 -8.92
N GLU A 157 -13.08 1.91 -8.59
CA GLU A 157 -12.62 2.59 -7.38
C GLU A 157 -13.49 2.24 -6.16
N LEU A 158 -12.89 2.41 -4.98
CA LEU A 158 -13.51 2.24 -3.68
C LEU A 158 -13.53 3.57 -2.93
#